data_AF-A0A4S2A6Y6-F1
#
_entry.id   AF-A0A4S2A6Y6-F1
#
_cell.length_a   1.000
_cell.length_b   1.000
_cell.length_c   1.000
_cell.angle_alpha   90.00
_cell.angle_beta   90.00
_cell.angle_gamma   90.00
#
_symmetry.space_group_name_H-M   'P 1'
#
loop_
_entity.id
_entity.type
_entity.pdbx_description
1 polymer ?
#
loop_
_entity_poly.entity_id
_entity_poly.type
_entity_poly.pdbx_seq_one_letter_code
_entity_poly.pdbx_strand_id
1 'polypeptide(L)' 'MAVNPKAIRTLNKVLDAGFTEEKAIAAMTMDDILSMQGITVADITLINELQKSIKGNKVISFLGGGME' A
#
# COMPACT_ATOMS: atom_id res chain seq x y z
N MET A 1 -5.76 -17.02 9.91
CA MET A 1 -4.72 -16.14 9.35
C MET A 1 -5.45 -14.95 8.73
N ALA A 2 -5.65 -13.87 9.50
CA ALA A 2 -6.53 -12.78 9.09
C ALA A 2 -5.71 -11.74 8.32
N VAL A 3 -5.82 -11.75 6.99
CA VAL A 3 -5.29 -10.66 6.18
C VAL A 3 -6.09 -9.39 6.45
N ASN A 4 -5.42 -8.26 6.66
CA ASN A 4 -6.06 -6.98 6.93
C ASN A 4 -6.81 -6.51 5.68
N PRO A 5 -8.16 -6.48 5.67
CA PRO A 5 -8.94 -6.21 4.46
C PRO A 5 -8.67 -4.81 3.89
N LYS A 6 -8.32 -3.85 4.74
CA LYS A 6 -7.92 -2.50 4.33
C LYS A 6 -6.62 -2.52 3.54
N ALA A 7 -5.59 -3.21 4.06
CA ALA A 7 -4.31 -3.35 3.37
C ALA A 7 -4.46 -4.05 2.01
N ILE A 8 -5.30 -5.10 1.95
CA ILE A 8 -5.60 -5.80 0.69
C ILE A 8 -6.30 -4.88 -0.31
N ARG A 9 -7.26 -4.06 0.14
CA ARG A 9 -7.94 -3.09 -0.73
C ARG A 9 -6.98 -2.03 -1.27
N THR A 10 -6.08 -1.53 -0.43
CA THR A 10 -5.04 -0.59 -0.84
C THR A 10 -4.08 -1.21 -1.85
N LEU A 11 -3.64 -2.45 -1.60
CA LEU A 11 -2.80 -3.20 -2.55
C LEU A 11 -3.48 -3.37 -3.91
N ASN A 12 -4.77 -3.70 -3.93
CA ASN A 12 -5.53 -3.82 -5.18
C ASN A 12 -5.58 -2.49 -5.95
N LYS A 13 -5.76 -1.35 -5.29
CA LYS A 13 -5.73 -0.03 -5.95
C LYS A 13 -4.38 0.28 -6.58
N VAL A 14 -3.32 -0.03 -5.85
CA VAL A 14 -1.93 0.18 -6.29
C VAL A 14 -1.61 -0.71 -7.51
N LEU A 15 -2.06 -1.97 -7.48
CA LEU A 15 -1.94 -2.89 -8.62
C LEU A 15 -2.77 -2.42 -9.83
N ASP A 16 -4.00 -1.94 -9.62
CA ASP A 16 -4.89 -1.42 -10.67
C ASP A 16 -4.30 -0.17 -11.35
N ALA A 17 -3.62 0.67 -10.59
CA ALA A 17 -2.86 1.81 -11.12
C ALA A 17 -1.59 1.42 -11.89
N GLY A 18 -1.25 0.13 -11.97
CA GLY A 18 -0.10 -0.38 -12.73
C GLY A 18 1.17 -0.60 -11.90
N PHE A 19 1.12 -0.44 -10.57
CA PHE A 19 2.26 -0.69 -9.69
C PHE A 19 2.30 -2.16 -9.28
N THR A 20 2.95 -2.99 -10.09
CA THR A 20 3.12 -4.42 -9.84
C THR A 20 4.39 -4.77 -9.07
N GLU A 21 5.34 -3.85 -9.00
CA GLU A 21 6.63 -4.07 -8.35
C GLU A 21 6.70 -3.40 -6.98
N GLU A 22 7.18 -4.14 -5.98
CA GLU A 22 7.42 -3.61 -4.63
C GLU A 22 8.26 -2.33 -4.65
N LYS A 23 9.31 -2.28 -5.50
CA LYS A 23 10.12 -1.07 -5.69
C LYS A 23 9.33 0.09 -6.29
N ALA A 24 8.44 -0.17 -7.25
CA ALA A 24 7.61 0.86 -7.85
C ALA A 24 6.64 1.44 -6.82
N ILE A 25 5.99 0.58 -6.03
CA ILE A 25 5.13 0.98 -4.92
C ILE A 25 5.92 1.83 -3.91
N ALA A 26 7.10 1.36 -3.49
CA ALA A 26 7.98 2.08 -2.55
C ALA A 26 8.56 3.39 -3.11
N ALA A 27 8.61 3.53 -4.43
CA ALA A 27 9.04 4.73 -5.14
C ALA A 27 7.88 5.65 -5.53
N MET A 28 6.62 5.25 -5.30
CA MET A 28 5.46 6.09 -5.55
C MET A 28 5.61 7.44 -4.85
N THR A 29 5.33 8.48 -5.61
CA THR A 29 5.32 9.85 -5.08
C THR A 29 3.91 10.21 -4.62
N MET A 30 3.80 11.25 -3.79
CA MET A 30 2.50 11.72 -3.31
C MET A 30 1.60 12.18 -4.47
N ASP A 31 2.16 12.76 -5.53
CA ASP A 31 1.45 13.09 -6.76
C ASP A 31 0.83 11.85 -7.40
N ASP A 32 1.58 10.76 -7.48
CA ASP A 32 1.13 9.50 -8.07
C ASP A 32 -0.05 8.89 -7.28
N ILE A 33 0.09 8.89 -5.95
CA ILE A 33 -0.95 8.46 -5.03
C ILE A 33 -2.20 9.34 -5.16
N LEU A 34 -2.05 10.67 -5.20
CA LEU A 34 -3.15 11.61 -5.36
C LEU A 34 -3.85 11.49 -6.73
N SER A 35 -3.11 11.05 -7.75
CA SER A 35 -3.62 10.81 -9.11
C SER A 35 -4.49 9.54 -9.18
N MET A 36 -4.44 8.65 -8.18
CA MET A 36 -5.30 7.48 -8.11
C MET A 36 -6.78 7.86 -7.95
N GLN A 37 -7.62 7.42 -8.88
CA GLN A 37 -9.06 7.63 -8.79
C GLN A 37 -9.66 6.93 -7.56
N GLY A 38 -10.53 7.65 -6.83
CA GLY A 38 -11.24 7.10 -5.68
C GLY A 38 -10.36 6.82 -4.46
N ILE A 39 -9.22 7.53 -4.34
CA ILE A 39 -8.38 7.46 -3.17
C ILE A 39 -8.84 8.42 -2.07
N THR A 40 -8.84 7.94 -0.83
CA THR A 40 -9.17 8.75 0.35
C THR A 40 -7.91 9.02 1.17
N VAL A 41 -7.93 10.05 2.03
CA VAL A 41 -6.81 10.35 2.94
C VAL A 41 -6.38 9.11 3.75
N ALA A 42 -7.33 8.27 4.15
CA ALA A 42 -7.06 7.02 4.85
C ALA A 42 -6.32 5.99 3.97
N ASP A 43 -6.64 5.90 2.68
CA ASP A 43 -5.89 5.08 1.74
C ASP A 43 -4.46 5.62 1.54
N ILE A 44 -4.29 6.95 1.47
CA ILE A 44 -2.97 7.59 1.33
C ILE A 44 -2.09 7.23 2.53
N THR A 45 -2.64 7.31 3.75
CA THR A 45 -1.92 6.90 4.97
C THR A 45 -1.54 5.41 4.91
N LEU A 46 -2.44 4.55 4.43
CA LEU A 46 -2.16 3.12 4.27
C LEU A 46 -1.09 2.84 3.20
N ILE A 47 -1.09 3.56 2.09
CA ILE A 47 -0.05 3.44 1.07
C ILE A 47 1.29 3.88 1.66
N ASN A 48 1.32 4.98 2.41
CA ASN A 48 2.57 5.43 3.04
C ASN A 48 3.16 4.39 4.00
N GLU A 49 2.31 3.75 4.81
CA GLU A 49 2.71 2.64 5.69
C GLU A 49 3.08 1.37 4.90
N LEU A 50 2.40 1.09 3.78
CA LEU A 50 2.76 0.02 2.85
C LEU A 50 4.15 0.26 2.26
N GLN A 51 4.44 1.48 1.80
CA GLN A 51 5.74 1.88 1.26
C GLN A 51 6.87 1.70 2.29
N LYS A 52 6.64 2.09 3.55
CA LYS A 52 7.57 1.82 4.66
C LYS A 52 7.76 0.32 4.89
N SER A 53 6.67 -0.45 4.89
CA SER A 53 6.70 -1.88 5.11
C SER A 53 7.48 -2.60 4.00
N ILE A 54 7.32 -2.16 2.75
CA ILE A 54 8.08 -2.69 1.61
C ILE A 54 9.57 -2.36 1.75
N LYS A 55 9.94 -1.12 2.10
CA LYS A 55 11.33 -0.74 2.37
C LYS A 55 11.95 -1.52 3.52
N GLY A 56 11.15 -1.91 4.51
CA GLY A 56 11.56 -2.74 5.64
C GLY A 56 11.50 -4.24 5.38
N ASN A 57 11.16 -4.70 4.17
CA ASN A 57 10.90 -6.11 3.83
C ASN A 57 9.86 -6.78 4.75
N LYS A 58 8.90 -5.99 5.25
CA LYS A 58 7.82 -6.39 6.17
C LYS A 58 6.42 -6.29 5.55
N VAL A 59 6.31 -6.31 4.21
CA VAL A 59 5.02 -6.25 3.49
C VAL A 59 4.05 -7.35 3.94
N ILE A 60 4.54 -8.57 4.19
CA ILE A 60 3.71 -9.68 4.68
C ILE A 60 3.16 -9.39 6.09
N SER A 61 3.93 -8.72 6.95
CA SER A 61 3.46 -8.30 8.29
C SER A 61 2.34 -7.27 8.18
N PHE A 62 2.50 -6.29 7.29
CA PHE A 62 1.49 -5.27 7.01
C PHE A 62 0.18 -5.87 6.47
N LEU A 63 0.28 -6.79 5.50
CA LEU A 63 -0.88 -7.48 4.93
C LEU A 63 -1.51 -8.46 5.93
N GLY A 64 -0.71 -9.09 6.79
CA GLY A 64 -1.15 -10.06 7.80
C GLY A 64 -1.76 -9.46 9.07
N GLY A 65 -1.92 -8.14 9.14
CA GLY A 65 -2.43 -7.46 10.34
C GLY A 65 -1.45 -7.48 11.52
N GLY A 66 -0.19 -7.88 11.28
CA GLY A 66 0.91 -7.81 12.23
C GLY A 66 1.46 -6.39 12.31
N MET A 67 0.62 -5.48 12.80
CA MET A 67 1.04 -4.22 13.39
C MET A 67 0.73 -4.35 14.87
N GLU A 68 1.69 -4.89 15.62
CA GLU A 68 1.77 -4.66 17.06
C GLU A 68 2.26 -3.23 17.32
#